data_AF-A0A501X7C1-F1
#
_entry.id   AF-A0A501X7C1-F1
#
_cell.length_a   1.000
_cell.length_b   1.000
_cell.length_c   1.000
_cell.angle_alpha   90.00
_cell.angle_beta   90.00
_cell.angle_gamma   90.00
#
_symmetry.space_group_name_H-M   'P 1'
#
loop_
_entity.id
_entity.type
_entity.pdbx_description
1 polymer ?
#
loop_
_entity_poly.entity_id
_entity_poly.type
_entity_poly.pdbx_seq_one_letter_code
_entity_poly.pdbx_strand_id
1 'polypeptide(L)'
;MRVSGFQTDVSTISDAAYRWKKARPNYTGVSIGILCTQGYLNESICGTANNGVATNQFGGNWTVAANSNPGLYNIVATIPNDPTRMTDLADTMAPATRSNCAQATGCSTITATGTTLTMTF
;
A
#
# COMPACT_ATOMS: atom_id res chain seq x y z
N MET A 1 -11.90 14.39 -3.01
CA MET A 1 -10.72 14.40 -2.13
C MET A 1 -9.72 13.35 -2.64
N ARG A 2 -8.46 13.71 -2.89
CA ARG A 2 -7.40 12.77 -3.34
C ARG A 2 -6.72 11.99 -2.20
N VAL A 3 -6.90 12.43 -0.95
CA VAL A 3 -6.36 11.74 0.23
C VAL A 3 -7.31 10.63 0.70
N SER A 4 -8.61 10.89 0.72
CA SER A 4 -9.63 9.92 1.12
C SER A 4 -9.66 8.69 0.21
N GLY A 5 -9.49 8.91 -1.10
CA GLY A 5 -9.39 7.79 -2.01
C GLY A 5 -8.09 7.01 -1.79
N PHE A 6 -6.96 7.65 -1.48
CA PHE A 6 -5.70 6.95 -1.25
C PHE A 6 -5.82 6.01 -0.05
N GLN A 7 -6.45 6.49 1.03
CA GLN A 7 -6.79 5.66 2.19
C GLN A 7 -7.70 4.48 1.81
N THR A 8 -8.70 4.74 0.96
CA THR A 8 -9.61 3.70 0.46
C THR A 8 -8.86 2.63 -0.34
N ASP A 9 -7.97 3.04 -1.25
CA ASP A 9 -7.14 2.11 -2.03
C ASP A 9 -6.26 1.26 -1.11
N VAL A 10 -5.58 1.89 -0.14
CA VAL A 10 -4.74 1.16 0.83
C VAL A 10 -5.56 0.16 1.65
N SER A 11 -6.75 0.56 2.12
CA SER A 11 -7.63 -0.36 2.86
C SER A 11 -8.09 -1.54 2.00
N THR A 12 -8.37 -1.30 0.72
CA THR A 12 -8.77 -2.33 -0.25
C THR A 12 -7.61 -3.30 -0.53
N ILE A 13 -6.40 -2.77 -0.70
CA ILE A 13 -5.18 -3.57 -0.87
C ILE A 13 -4.86 -4.40 0.37
N SER A 14 -5.03 -3.81 1.55
CA SER A 14 -4.83 -4.47 2.84
C SER A 14 -5.79 -5.65 3.04
N ASP A 15 -7.09 -5.44 2.78
CA ASP A 15 -8.10 -6.50 2.83
C ASP A 15 -7.82 -7.59 1.79
N ALA A 16 -7.44 -7.21 0.57
CA ALA A 16 -7.06 -8.15 -0.49
C ALA A 16 -5.87 -9.03 -0.08
N ALA A 17 -4.83 -8.44 0.52
CA ALA A 17 -3.67 -9.19 1.01
C ALA A 17 -4.07 -10.16 2.13
N TYR A 18 -4.88 -9.72 3.08
CA TYR A 18 -5.41 -10.56 4.16
C TYR A 18 -6.23 -11.75 3.61
N ARG A 19 -7.16 -11.47 2.68
CA ARG A 19 -7.98 -12.48 2.02
C ARG A 19 -7.17 -13.44 1.15
N TRP A 20 -6.09 -12.97 0.54
CA TRP A 20 -5.17 -13.82 -0.22
C TRP A 20 -4.37 -14.76 0.69
N LYS A 21 -3.95 -14.29 1.88
CA LYS A 21 -3.23 -15.12 2.85
C LYS A 21 -4.08 -16.33 3.27
N LYS A 22 -5.39 -16.16 3.48
CA LYS A 22 -6.28 -17.25 3.94
C LYS A 22 -5.68 -17.96 5.17
N ALA A 23 -5.53 -19.28 5.11
CA ALA A 23 -4.90 -20.11 6.14
C ALA A 23 -3.37 -20.28 5.95
N ARG A 24 -2.74 -19.58 4.99
CA ARG A 24 -1.29 -19.65 4.81
C ARG A 24 -0.58 -19.02 6.02
N PRO A 25 0.59 -19.55 6.43
CA PRO A 25 1.29 -19.07 7.61
C PRO A 25 1.79 -17.62 7.46
N ASN A 26 2.12 -17.20 6.24
CA ASN A 26 2.77 -15.92 5.97
C ASN A 26 2.29 -15.27 4.65
N TYR A 27 2.77 -14.06 4.40
CA TYR A 27 2.52 -13.30 3.18
C TYR A 27 3.56 -13.58 2.07
N THR A 28 4.43 -14.59 2.21
CA THR A 28 5.49 -14.86 1.23
C THR A 28 4.90 -15.14 -0.14
N GLY A 29 5.34 -14.35 -1.14
CA GLY A 29 4.83 -14.43 -2.50
C GLY A 29 3.58 -13.59 -2.76
N VAL A 30 3.10 -12.79 -1.79
CA VAL A 30 2.09 -11.76 -2.09
C VAL A 30 2.69 -10.74 -3.03
N SER A 31 1.93 -10.35 -4.05
CA SER A 31 2.27 -9.23 -4.93
C SER A 31 1.00 -8.61 -5.49
N ILE A 32 1.08 -7.34 -5.88
CA ILE A 32 -0.07 -6.67 -6.49
C ILE A 32 -0.55 -7.40 -7.74
N GLY A 33 0.36 -7.94 -8.56
CA GLY A 33 0.01 -8.71 -9.74
C GLY A 33 -0.74 -9.99 -9.42
N ILE A 34 -0.38 -10.68 -8.34
CA ILE A 34 -1.12 -11.86 -7.89
C ILE A 34 -2.50 -11.47 -7.36
N LEU A 35 -2.61 -10.38 -6.59
CA LEU A 35 -3.89 -9.90 -6.08
C LEU A 35 -4.83 -9.49 -7.22
N CYS A 36 -4.29 -8.87 -8.27
CA CYS A 36 -5.03 -8.46 -9.46
C CYS A 36 -5.47 -9.65 -10.33
N THR A 37 -4.53 -10.53 -10.69
CA THR A 37 -4.82 -11.69 -11.55
C THR A 37 -5.76 -12.71 -10.91
N GLN A 38 -5.79 -12.78 -9.57
CA GLN A 38 -6.71 -13.64 -8.82
C GLN A 38 -8.04 -12.95 -8.46
N GLY A 39 -8.27 -11.71 -8.91
CA GLY A 39 -9.53 -10.99 -8.73
C GLY A 39 -9.81 -10.52 -7.30
N TYR A 40 -8.78 -10.34 -6.46
CA TYR A 40 -8.95 -9.72 -5.14
C TYR A 40 -9.03 -8.19 -5.22
N LEU A 41 -8.49 -7.60 -6.27
CA LEU A 41 -8.46 -6.16 -6.51
C LEU A 41 -9.23 -5.79 -7.76
N ASN A 42 -9.75 -4.56 -7.80
CA ASN A 42 -10.48 -4.02 -8.93
C ASN A 42 -9.53 -3.42 -9.98
N GLU A 43 -10.05 -3.21 -11.19
CA GLU A 43 -9.27 -2.66 -12.30
C GLU A 43 -8.75 -1.25 -12.02
N SER A 44 -9.42 -0.46 -11.17
CA SER A 44 -8.95 0.89 -10.81
C SER A 44 -7.64 0.87 -10.04
N ILE A 45 -7.37 -0.15 -9.23
CA ILE A 45 -6.10 -0.32 -8.51
C ILE A 45 -5.09 -1.09 -9.37
N CYS A 46 -5.57 -2.10 -10.10
CA CYS A 46 -4.72 -3.02 -10.87
C CYS A 46 -4.19 -2.44 -12.18
N GLY A 47 -4.96 -1.57 -12.81
CA GLY A 47 -4.75 -1.15 -14.19
C GLY A 47 -4.97 -2.29 -15.17
N THR A 48 -4.98 -1.96 -16.46
CA THR A 48 -5.22 -2.92 -17.55
C THR A 48 -4.16 -4.02 -17.63
N ALA A 49 -2.94 -3.72 -17.18
CA ALA A 49 -1.81 -4.65 -17.14
C ALA A 49 -1.75 -5.49 -15.86
N ASN A 50 -2.70 -5.34 -14.93
CA ASN A 50 -2.73 -6.05 -13.64
C ASN A 50 -1.43 -5.91 -12.84
N ASN A 51 -0.82 -4.74 -12.83
CA ASN A 51 0.48 -4.50 -12.21
C ASN A 51 0.51 -3.27 -11.28
N GLY A 52 -0.61 -2.56 -11.13
CA GLY A 52 -0.71 -1.39 -10.26
C GLY A 52 0.12 -0.19 -10.69
N VAL A 53 0.53 -0.11 -11.96
CA VAL A 53 1.36 0.99 -12.46
C VAL A 53 0.49 2.18 -12.85
N ALA A 54 0.85 3.37 -12.36
CA ALA A 54 0.16 4.65 -12.63
C ALA A 54 -1.34 4.65 -12.28
N THR A 55 -1.77 3.83 -11.32
CA THR A 55 -3.18 3.66 -10.95
C THR A 55 -3.60 4.44 -9.71
N ASN A 56 -2.66 4.94 -8.90
CA ASN A 56 -3.01 5.71 -7.72
C ASN A 56 -3.47 7.14 -8.07
N GLN A 57 -4.13 7.79 -7.13
CA GLN A 57 -4.73 9.13 -7.32
C GLN A 57 -3.74 10.27 -7.58
N PHE A 58 -2.45 9.98 -7.40
CA PHE A 58 -1.33 10.87 -7.67
C PHE A 58 -0.54 10.43 -8.92
N GLY A 59 -1.08 9.52 -9.72
CA GLY A 59 -0.50 9.05 -10.99
C GLY A 59 0.75 8.19 -10.83
N GLY A 60 0.96 7.59 -9.66
CA GLY A 60 2.04 6.64 -9.44
C GLY A 60 1.54 5.22 -9.18
N ASN A 61 2.45 4.40 -8.68
CA ASN A 61 2.30 2.96 -8.65
C ASN A 61 1.86 2.49 -7.28
N TRP A 62 1.19 1.35 -7.24
CA TRP A 62 0.98 0.52 -6.08
C TRP A 62 1.85 -0.73 -6.21
N THR A 63 2.54 -1.11 -5.14
CA THR A 63 3.18 -2.42 -5.04
C THR A 63 2.91 -3.04 -3.69
N VAL A 64 2.91 -4.37 -3.65
CA VAL A 64 2.73 -5.15 -2.43
C VAL A 64 3.80 -6.22 -2.42
N ALA A 65 4.42 -6.43 -1.26
CA ALA A 65 5.40 -7.50 -1.07
C ALA A 65 5.40 -7.96 0.38
N ALA A 66 5.82 -9.20 0.61
CA ALA A 66 6.09 -9.67 1.98
C ALA A 66 7.18 -8.82 2.62
N ASN A 67 7.02 -8.50 3.91
CA ASN A 67 8.06 -7.85 4.68
C ASN A 67 9.19 -8.86 5.00
N SER A 68 10.34 -8.39 5.49
CA SER A 68 11.40 -9.26 6.01
C SER A 68 10.89 -10.15 7.15
N ASN A 69 9.95 -9.65 7.95
CA ASN A 69 9.10 -10.50 8.77
C ASN A 69 7.97 -11.07 7.90
N PRO A 70 7.98 -12.39 7.59
CA PRO A 70 7.02 -12.98 6.66
C PRO A 70 5.56 -12.92 7.19
N GLY A 71 5.38 -12.71 8.50
CA GLY A 71 4.06 -12.48 9.10
C GLY A 71 3.41 -11.14 8.73
N LEU A 72 4.19 -10.20 8.17
CA LEU A 72 3.79 -8.85 7.79
C LEU A 72 3.97 -8.64 6.28
N TYR A 73 3.40 -7.56 5.75
CA TYR A 73 3.59 -7.16 4.36
C TYR A 73 3.70 -5.65 4.23
N ASN A 74 4.32 -5.22 3.14
CA ASN A 74 4.49 -3.82 2.80
C ASN A 74 3.59 -3.47 1.63
N ILE A 75 2.85 -2.39 1.77
CA ILE A 75 2.23 -1.67 0.66
C ILE A 75 3.13 -0.46 0.36
N VAL A 76 3.55 -0.31 -0.88
CA VAL A 76 4.36 0.83 -1.31
C VAL A 76 3.62 1.61 -2.39
N ALA A 77 3.51 2.91 -2.20
CA ALA A 77 2.95 3.85 -3.16
C ALA A 77 4.04 4.78 -3.71
N THR A 78 4.04 5.06 -5.02
CA THR A 78 4.83 6.17 -5.57
C THR A 78 3.96 7.37 -5.90
N ILE A 79 4.43 8.58 -5.64
CA ILE A 79 3.66 9.83 -5.73
C ILE A 79 4.49 10.84 -6.54
N PRO A 80 4.60 10.67 -7.87
CA PRO A 80 5.46 11.50 -8.70
C PRO A 80 4.90 12.91 -8.93
N ASN A 81 3.57 13.06 -8.93
CA ASN A 81 2.92 14.32 -9.32
C ASN A 81 2.65 15.28 -8.15
N ASP A 82 2.90 14.87 -6.90
CA ASP A 82 2.73 15.74 -5.72
C ASP A 82 3.63 15.29 -4.54
N PRO A 83 4.96 15.41 -4.67
CA PRO A 83 5.90 15.03 -3.60
C PRO A 83 5.75 15.90 -2.35
N THR A 84 5.20 17.11 -2.46
CA THR A 84 5.04 18.03 -1.33
C THR A 84 4.02 17.54 -0.29
N ARG A 85 3.09 16.68 -0.70
CA ARG A 85 2.10 16.05 0.19
C ARG A 85 2.54 14.75 0.83
N MET A 86 3.78 14.32 0.59
CA MET A 86 4.28 13.05 1.09
C MET A 86 4.20 12.96 2.62
N THR A 87 4.56 14.03 3.34
CA THR A 87 4.52 14.08 4.80
C THR A 87 3.09 14.02 5.33
N ASP A 88 2.18 14.80 4.73
CA ASP A 88 0.75 14.81 5.07
C ASP A 88 0.09 13.44 4.85
N LEU A 89 0.40 12.79 3.71
CA LEU A 89 -0.06 11.44 3.43
C LEU A 89 0.55 10.41 4.38
N ALA A 90 1.83 10.54 4.72
CA ALA A 90 2.46 9.65 5.68
C ALA A 90 1.81 9.79 7.06
N ASP A 91 1.59 11.00 7.56
CA ASP A 91 0.93 11.23 8.85
C ASP A 91 -0.52 10.73 8.83
N THR A 92 -1.24 10.94 7.72
CA THR A 92 -2.61 10.43 7.52
C THR A 92 -2.68 8.90 7.54
N MET A 93 -1.65 8.22 7.02
CA MET A 93 -1.60 6.76 6.94
C MET A 93 -0.96 6.10 8.16
N ALA A 94 -0.22 6.85 8.99
CA ALA A 94 0.48 6.31 10.15
C ALA A 94 -0.44 5.51 11.12
N PRO A 95 -1.68 5.95 11.42
CA PRO A 95 -2.59 5.18 12.27
C PRO A 95 -3.07 3.88 11.63
N ALA A 96 -3.08 3.79 10.29
CA ALA A 96 -3.52 2.58 9.59
C ALA A 96 -2.45 1.48 9.60
N THR A 97 -1.18 1.84 9.73
CA THR A 97 -0.07 0.88 9.72
C THR A 97 -0.01 0.04 11.00
N ARG A 98 0.76 -1.05 10.98
CA ARG A 98 0.81 -2.07 12.05
C ARG A 98 1.07 -1.50 13.44
N SER A 99 1.85 -0.43 13.56
CA SER A 99 2.17 0.21 14.85
C SER A 99 1.10 1.19 15.34
N ASN A 100 0.13 1.56 14.49
CA ASN A 100 -0.94 2.51 14.81
C ASN A 100 -0.41 3.81 15.44
N CYS A 101 0.62 4.39 14.81
CA CYS A 101 1.24 5.62 15.29
C CYS A 101 0.34 6.82 15.00
N ALA A 102 0.42 7.86 15.84
CA ALA A 102 -0.33 9.11 15.61
C ALA A 102 0.18 9.91 14.40
N GLN A 103 1.46 9.74 14.04
CA GLN A 103 2.14 10.43 12.93
C GLN A 103 3.29 9.56 12.41
N ALA A 104 3.79 9.86 11.22
CA ALA A 104 4.87 9.11 10.57
C ALA A 104 6.23 9.36 11.23
N THR A 105 6.46 10.57 11.75
CA THR A 105 7.71 10.89 12.45
C THR A 105 7.87 10.03 13.69
N GLY A 106 8.91 9.19 13.70
CA GLY A 106 9.20 8.25 14.79
C GLY A 106 8.46 6.89 14.68
N CYS A 107 7.71 6.66 13.60
CA CYS A 107 7.01 5.41 13.38
C CYS A 107 7.81 4.47 12.47
N SER A 108 8.14 3.27 12.95
CA SER A 108 8.96 2.31 12.19
C SER A 108 8.23 1.57 11.07
N THR A 109 6.89 1.61 11.06
CA THR A 109 6.04 0.88 10.11
C THR A 109 5.56 1.74 8.96
N ILE A 110 5.99 3.01 8.89
CA ILE A 110 5.75 3.90 7.77
C ILE A 110 6.99 4.74 7.46
N THR A 111 7.40 4.76 6.20
CA THR A 111 8.58 5.50 5.75
C THR A 111 8.26 6.24 4.47
N ALA A 112 8.42 7.55 4.50
CA ALA A 112 8.33 8.44 3.36
C ALA A 112 9.75 8.84 2.89
N THR A 113 10.10 8.46 1.66
CA THR A 113 11.41 8.79 1.07
C THR A 113 11.22 9.29 -0.35
N GLY A 114 11.54 10.56 -0.59
CA GLY A 114 11.37 11.20 -1.91
C GLY A 114 9.92 11.13 -2.37
N THR A 115 9.66 10.39 -3.46
CA THR A 115 8.32 10.16 -4.02
C THR A 115 7.72 8.83 -3.59
N THR A 116 8.29 8.13 -2.61
CA THR A 116 7.86 6.78 -2.25
C THR A 116 7.39 6.72 -0.80
N LEU A 117 6.19 6.18 -0.59
CA LEU A 117 5.62 5.90 0.72
C LEU A 117 5.56 4.39 0.93
N THR A 118 6.26 3.88 1.93
CA THR A 118 6.22 2.47 2.35
C THR A 118 5.41 2.36 3.62
N MET A 119 4.43 1.46 3.65
CA MET A 119 3.52 1.22 4.77
C MET A 119 3.51 -0.27 5.11
N THR A 120 3.73 -0.61 6.38
CA THR A 120 3.81 -2.00 6.86
C THR A 120 2.54 -2.35 7.63
N PHE A 121 1.98 -3.53 7.34
CA PHE A 121 0.76 -4.07 7.93
C PHE A 121 0.98 -5.48 8.48
#